data_AF-A0AAD4X7L1-F1
#
_entry.id   AF-A0AAD4X7L1-F1
#
_cell.length_a   1.000
_cell.length_b   1.000
_cell.length_c   1.000
_cell.angle_alpha   90.00
_cell.angle_beta   90.00
_cell.angle_gamma   90.00
#
_symmetry.space_group_name_H-M   'P 1'
#
loop_
_entity.id
_entity.type
_entity.pdbx_description
1 polymer ?
#
loop_
_entity_poly.entity_id
_entity_poly.type
_entity_poly.pdbx_seq_one_letter_code
_entity_poly.pdbx_strand_id
1 'polypeptide(L)'
;MASSSSPILLTSNPNFTSCNHKNPCKPLTLKPIKSLEGRGLLLVLGEDSAFFDLGEQKIISWVYFTEILGVVLFALDVIWIDSSNGFGLGKAFVDSVSKVSESHEVYFINLWYDGMQLWQVKTLPGLHQLIWISNFVSFFFLYPSTFILLEVAAVDKSRLHLWETGIMRITRHPQMVGQVRWCLAHTIWIGNSVAIATSIGIIGHHLFGVWNGDRTFFTVWRSYSTVKSRTSVVPFAAILDGRQKLPKDYYKEFIRLLYLTIIGLTLGAYLAHPLVQAASFRIHW
;
A
#
# COMPACT_ATOMS: atom_id res chain seq x y z
N MET A 1 -1.62 8.96 36.31
CA MET A 1 -2.45 7.73 36.25
C MET A 1 -2.67 7.38 34.79
N ALA A 2 -1.77 6.59 34.22
CA ALA A 2 -1.79 6.19 32.80
C ALA A 2 -2.10 4.69 32.74
N SER A 3 -3.22 4.35 32.09
CA SER A 3 -3.59 2.96 31.80
C SER A 3 -2.80 2.49 30.59
N SER A 4 -1.74 1.73 30.85
CA SER A 4 -0.91 1.04 29.86
C SER A 4 -1.68 -0.15 29.31
N SER A 5 -2.17 -0.05 28.08
CA SER A 5 -2.70 -1.18 27.31
C SER A 5 -1.53 -2.07 26.86
N SER A 6 -1.11 -3.00 27.71
CA SER A 6 -0.13 -4.02 27.34
C SER A 6 -0.69 -4.91 26.20
N PRO A 7 0.13 -5.31 25.21
CA PRO A 7 -0.26 -6.35 24.28
C PRO A 7 -0.50 -7.65 25.06
N ILE A 8 -1.60 -8.33 24.74
CA ILE A 8 -1.94 -9.62 25.34
C ILE A 8 -0.89 -10.64 24.88
N LEU A 9 0.12 -10.88 25.71
CA LEU A 9 0.89 -12.10 25.66
C LEU A 9 -0.09 -13.23 25.97
N LEU A 10 -0.40 -14.07 24.98
CA LEU A 10 -1.01 -15.37 25.26
C LEU A 10 0.03 -16.22 25.99
N THR A 11 0.14 -16.02 27.31
CA THR A 11 0.84 -16.93 28.19
C THR A 11 0.15 -18.29 28.07
N SER A 12 0.92 -19.30 27.72
CA SER A 12 0.52 -20.71 27.64
C SER A 12 -0.23 -21.13 28.91
N ASN A 13 -1.56 -21.24 28.82
CA ASN A 13 -2.38 -21.87 29.86
C ASN A 13 -2.27 -23.40 29.68
N PRO A 14 -1.73 -24.17 30.65
CA PRO A 14 -1.31 -25.55 30.42
C PRO A 14 -2.45 -26.59 30.42
N ASN A 15 -3.72 -26.19 30.58
CA ASN A 15 -4.82 -27.13 30.81
C ASN A 15 -5.87 -27.12 29.70
N PHE A 16 -5.46 -27.44 28.46
CA PHE A 16 -6.41 -27.69 27.37
C PHE A 16 -6.67 -29.20 27.23
N THR A 17 -7.84 -29.66 27.70
CA THR A 17 -8.33 -31.02 27.48
C THR A 17 -9.25 -31.04 26.26
N SER A 18 -8.90 -31.83 25.24
CA SER A 18 -9.78 -32.09 24.10
C SER A 18 -10.62 -33.34 24.37
N CYS A 19 -11.94 -33.20 24.34
CA CYS A 19 -12.88 -34.31 24.56
C CYS A 19 -13.76 -34.49 23.31
N ASN A 20 -13.98 -35.74 22.90
CA ASN A 20 -14.92 -36.11 21.84
C ASN A 20 -15.87 -37.19 22.40
N HIS A 21 -17.14 -37.15 22.03
CA HIS A 21 -18.24 -37.95 22.62
C HIS A 21 -18.06 -39.48 22.53
N LYS A 22 -17.03 -39.96 21.82
CA LYS A 22 -16.73 -41.37 21.63
C LYS A 22 -15.51 -41.88 22.41
N ASN A 23 -14.71 -41.03 23.06
CA ASN A 23 -13.49 -41.46 23.78
C ASN A 23 -13.22 -40.64 25.07
N PRO A 24 -12.64 -41.25 26.12
CA PRO A 24 -12.31 -40.54 27.37
C PRO A 24 -11.21 -39.48 27.16
N CYS A 25 -11.33 -38.35 27.87
CA CYS A 25 -10.44 -37.21 27.75
C CYS A 25 -9.01 -37.56 28.20
N LYS A 26 -8.01 -37.25 27.35
CA LYS A 26 -6.58 -37.38 27.70
C LYS A 26 -5.92 -36.00 27.83
N PRO A 27 -5.00 -35.81 28.80
CA PRO A 27 -4.20 -34.58 28.89
C PRO A 27 -3.30 -34.44 27.66
N LEU A 28 -3.32 -33.28 27.01
CA LEU A 28 -2.38 -32.94 25.94
C LEU A 28 -1.03 -32.55 26.57
N THR A 29 -0.11 -33.49 26.69
CA THR A 29 1.30 -33.18 26.98
C THR A 29 1.93 -32.52 25.76
N LEU A 30 2.00 -31.18 25.75
CA LEU A 30 2.84 -30.44 24.81
C LEU A 30 4.31 -30.68 25.18
N LYS A 31 5.02 -31.43 24.35
CA LYS A 31 6.47 -31.54 24.47
C LYS A 31 7.10 -30.17 24.18
N PRO A 32 8.08 -29.72 24.98
CA PRO A 32 8.85 -28.53 24.63
C PRO A 32 9.55 -28.79 23.31
N ILE A 33 9.39 -27.91 22.33
CA ILE A 33 10.11 -27.97 21.05
C ILE A 33 11.57 -27.65 21.36
N LYS A 34 12.35 -28.67 21.75
CA LYS A 34 13.80 -28.65 21.64
C LYS A 34 14.14 -28.73 20.15
N SER A 35 14.82 -27.71 19.64
CA SER A 35 15.64 -27.75 18.44
C SER A 35 14.93 -28.26 17.17
N LEU A 36 14.25 -27.34 16.47
CA LEU A 36 13.97 -27.48 15.03
C LEU A 36 15.07 -26.80 14.19
N GLU A 37 16.31 -26.93 14.64
CA GLU A 37 17.50 -26.71 13.84
C GLU A 37 17.80 -28.05 13.14
N GLY A 38 17.45 -28.17 11.86
CA GLY A 38 17.79 -29.38 11.10
C GLY A 38 16.79 -29.91 10.07
N ARG A 39 15.66 -29.23 9.80
CA ARG A 39 14.88 -29.49 8.58
C ARG A 39 14.54 -28.18 7.89
N GLY A 40 15.31 -27.86 6.85
CA GLY A 40 15.10 -26.68 6.03
C GLY A 40 13.73 -26.69 5.37
N LEU A 41 12.79 -25.92 5.91
CA LEU A 41 11.69 -25.27 5.18
C LEU A 41 10.92 -24.29 6.10
N LEU A 42 11.60 -23.26 6.61
CA LEU A 42 10.94 -22.05 7.10
C LEU A 42 11.74 -20.81 6.68
N LEU A 43 12.09 -20.77 5.40
CA LEU A 43 12.59 -19.56 4.76
C LEU A 43 11.45 -18.93 3.97
N VAL A 44 10.55 -18.25 4.68
CA VAL A 44 9.69 -17.22 4.08
C VAL A 44 9.77 -16.00 5.00
N LEU A 45 10.87 -15.28 4.88
CA LEU A 45 10.99 -13.86 5.25
C LEU A 45 10.63 -13.07 3.98
N GLY A 46 9.77 -12.06 3.98
CA GLY A 46 9.15 -11.36 5.11
C GLY A 46 7.93 -10.53 4.69
N GLU A 47 7.50 -9.64 5.58
CA GLU A 47 6.49 -8.60 5.27
C GLU A 47 7.11 -7.26 4.92
N ASP A 48 8.27 -6.82 5.46
CA ASP A 48 9.10 -5.75 4.85
C ASP A 48 10.41 -5.47 5.63
N SER A 49 11.34 -6.43 5.64
CA SER A 49 12.79 -6.16 5.73
C SER A 49 13.59 -7.44 5.54
N ALA A 50 14.66 -7.32 4.77
CA ALA A 50 15.75 -8.28 4.77
C ALA A 50 16.53 -8.13 6.08
N PHE A 51 16.67 -9.22 6.85
CA PHE A 51 17.68 -9.30 7.89
C PHE A 51 19.04 -9.37 7.20
N PHE A 52 19.81 -8.27 7.24
CA PHE A 52 21.12 -8.18 6.58
C PHE A 52 22.23 -8.48 7.57
N ASP A 53 22.59 -9.75 7.69
CA ASP A 53 23.75 -10.16 8.50
C ASP A 53 25.01 -10.09 7.65
N LEU A 54 25.89 -9.14 7.96
CA LEU A 54 27.17 -8.95 7.26
C LEU A 54 28.12 -10.16 7.41
N GLY A 55 28.03 -10.89 8.52
CA GLY A 55 28.89 -12.05 8.80
C GLY A 55 28.49 -13.30 8.04
N GLU A 56 27.24 -13.38 7.58
CA GLU A 56 26.70 -14.52 6.81
C GLU A 56 26.69 -14.27 5.29
N GLN A 57 27.11 -13.07 4.84
CA GLN A 57 27.15 -12.75 3.41
C GLN A 57 28.22 -13.56 2.68
N LYS A 58 27.82 -14.30 1.65
CA LYS A 58 28.76 -14.95 0.74
C LYS A 58 29.30 -13.92 -0.25
N ILE A 59 30.62 -13.81 -0.36
CA ILE A 59 31.30 -12.95 -1.34
C ILE A 59 30.80 -13.21 -2.77
N ILE A 60 30.46 -14.46 -3.11
CA ILE A 60 29.94 -14.82 -4.43
C ILE A 60 28.60 -14.13 -4.77
N SER A 61 27.74 -13.87 -3.78
CA SER A 61 26.48 -13.15 -4.00
C SER A 61 26.71 -11.71 -4.40
N TRP A 62 27.75 -11.07 -3.85
CA TRP A 62 28.16 -9.72 -4.22
C TRP A 62 28.79 -9.64 -5.60
N VAL A 63 29.52 -10.67 -6.01
CA VAL A 63 30.02 -10.80 -7.39
C VAL A 63 28.85 -10.85 -8.35
N TYR A 64 27.86 -11.73 -8.11
CA TYR A 64 26.66 -11.80 -8.96
C TYR A 64 25.88 -10.49 -8.97
N PHE A 65 25.66 -9.86 -7.81
CA PHE A 65 24.97 -8.59 -7.73
C PHE A 65 25.68 -7.51 -8.57
N THR A 66 27.01 -7.40 -8.43
CA THR A 66 27.81 -6.40 -9.13
C THR A 66 27.83 -6.66 -10.64
N GLU A 67 27.93 -7.92 -11.05
CA GLU A 67 27.89 -8.32 -12.45
C GLU A 67 26.53 -8.01 -13.08
N ILE A 68 25.43 -8.42 -12.44
CA ILE A 68 24.07 -8.13 -12.92
C ILE A 68 23.84 -6.62 -12.98
N LEU A 69 24.21 -5.88 -11.93
CA LEU A 69 24.09 -4.42 -11.92
C LEU A 69 24.91 -3.80 -13.05
N GLY A 70 26.14 -4.25 -13.27
CA GLY A 70 26.99 -3.79 -14.36
C GLY A 70 26.38 -4.04 -15.72
N VAL A 71 25.81 -5.24 -15.95
CA VAL A 71 25.11 -5.58 -17.20
C VAL A 71 23.88 -4.70 -17.40
N VAL A 72 23.07 -4.49 -16.36
CA VAL A 72 21.87 -3.64 -16.44
C VAL A 72 22.25 -2.19 -16.73
N LEU A 73 23.27 -1.65 -16.05
CA LEU A 73 23.74 -0.30 -16.27
C LEU A 73 24.35 -0.13 -17.67
N PHE A 74 25.11 -1.11 -18.15
CA PHE A 74 25.65 -1.10 -19.51
C PHE A 74 24.54 -1.19 -20.56
N ALA A 75 23.54 -2.05 -20.37
CA ALA A 75 22.40 -2.13 -21.26
C ALA A 75 21.59 -0.83 -21.27
N LEU A 76 21.39 -0.21 -20.11
CA LEU A 76 20.74 1.08 -19.99
C LEU A 76 21.55 2.17 -20.73
N ASP A 77 22.87 2.17 -20.57
CA ASP A 77 23.75 3.10 -21.27
C ASP A 77 23.63 2.94 -22.79
N VAL A 78 23.87 1.73 -23.32
CA VAL A 78 23.88 1.46 -24.76
C VAL A 78 22.50 1.64 -25.41
N ILE A 79 21.42 1.17 -24.78
CA ILE A 79 20.09 1.16 -25.40
C ILE A 79 19.37 2.50 -25.19
N TRP A 80 19.56 3.13 -24.02
CA TRP A 80 18.75 4.28 -23.61
C TRP A 80 19.53 5.61 -23.61
N ILE A 81 20.72 5.65 -23.00
CA ILE A 81 21.44 6.92 -22.73
C ILE A 81 22.31 7.34 -23.91
N ASP A 82 23.19 6.47 -24.40
CA ASP A 82 24.11 6.76 -25.49
C ASP A 82 23.38 6.70 -26.84
N SER A 83 23.26 7.85 -27.50
CA SER A 83 22.66 7.96 -28.83
C SER A 83 23.65 7.75 -29.98
N SER A 84 24.96 7.60 -29.69
CA SER A 84 25.99 7.52 -30.72
C SER A 84 25.99 6.20 -31.51
N ASN A 85 25.52 5.12 -30.88
CA ASN A 85 25.49 3.76 -31.42
C ASN A 85 24.24 3.45 -32.29
N GLY A 86 23.31 4.40 -32.43
CA GLY A 86 22.12 4.27 -33.27
C GLY A 86 20.89 3.60 -32.63
N PHE A 87 20.99 3.07 -31.40
CA PHE A 87 19.81 2.55 -30.66
C PHE A 87 19.06 3.64 -29.92
N GLY A 88 19.78 4.49 -29.16
CA GLY A 88 19.37 5.83 -28.71
C GLY A 88 17.89 6.09 -28.39
N LEU A 89 17.20 5.14 -27.73
CA LEU A 89 15.76 5.25 -27.49
C LEU A 89 15.44 6.43 -26.57
N GLY A 90 16.34 6.73 -25.62
CA GLY A 90 16.21 7.89 -24.75
C GLY A 90 16.30 9.20 -25.54
N LYS A 91 17.16 9.29 -26.56
CA LYS A 91 17.21 10.48 -27.43
C LYS A 91 15.93 10.64 -28.24
N ALA A 92 15.40 9.56 -28.85
CA ALA A 92 14.14 9.63 -29.59
C ALA A 92 12.95 10.03 -28.69
N PHE A 93 12.94 9.54 -27.45
CA PHE A 93 11.99 9.93 -26.42
C PHE A 93 12.14 11.40 -26.04
N VAL A 94 13.36 11.85 -25.68
CA VAL A 94 13.66 13.24 -25.33
C VAL A 94 13.33 14.19 -26.49
N ASP A 95 13.70 13.85 -27.72
CA ASP A 95 13.39 14.64 -28.92
C ASP A 95 11.88 14.69 -29.21
N SER A 96 11.10 13.71 -28.75
CA SER A 96 9.63 13.72 -28.87
C SER A 96 8.99 14.55 -27.77
N VAL A 97 9.54 14.50 -26.56
CA VAL A 97 9.09 15.31 -25.40
C VAL A 97 9.43 16.78 -25.59
N SER A 98 10.65 17.09 -26.08
CA SER A 98 11.14 18.46 -26.28
C SER A 98 10.38 19.23 -27.36
N LYS A 99 9.70 18.53 -28.29
CA LYS A 99 8.78 19.15 -29.25
C LYS A 99 7.57 19.81 -28.59
N VAL A 100 7.23 19.40 -27.36
CA VAL A 100 6.09 19.95 -26.61
C VAL A 100 6.55 21.04 -25.66
N SER A 101 7.67 20.86 -24.95
CA SER A 101 8.29 21.89 -24.12
C SER A 101 9.75 21.56 -23.80
N GLU A 102 10.62 22.57 -23.72
CA GLU A 102 11.99 22.42 -23.24
C GLU A 102 12.07 22.21 -21.72
N SER A 103 11.00 22.52 -20.96
CA SER A 103 10.88 22.21 -19.54
C SER A 103 10.13 20.89 -19.35
N HIS A 104 10.78 19.93 -18.70
CA HIS A 104 10.18 18.64 -18.35
C HIS A 104 8.99 18.80 -17.40
N GLU A 105 9.07 19.76 -16.47
CA GLU A 105 8.00 20.11 -15.55
C GLU A 105 6.75 20.59 -16.30
N VAL A 106 6.93 21.49 -17.28
CA VAL A 106 5.85 22.02 -18.12
C VAL A 106 5.25 20.92 -19.00
N TYR A 107 6.09 20.03 -19.54
CA TYR A 107 5.60 18.87 -20.28
C TYR A 107 4.65 18.01 -19.43
N PHE A 108 5.05 17.63 -18.21
CA PHE A 108 4.19 16.80 -17.34
C PHE A 108 2.91 17.52 -16.91
N ILE A 109 2.95 18.84 -16.71
CA ILE A 109 1.75 19.64 -16.40
C ILE A 109 0.77 19.63 -17.59
N ASN A 110 1.27 19.80 -18.82
CA ASN A 110 0.43 19.84 -20.02
C ASN A 110 -0.06 18.45 -20.45
N LEU A 111 0.78 17.41 -20.33
CA LEU A 111 0.42 16.03 -20.64
C LEU A 111 -0.75 15.52 -19.78
N TRP A 112 -0.93 16.07 -18.57
CA TRP A 112 -1.97 15.61 -17.66
C TRP A 112 -3.40 15.77 -18.23
N TYR A 113 -3.61 16.71 -19.15
CA TYR A 113 -4.88 16.90 -19.85
C TYR A 113 -4.94 16.25 -21.23
N ASP A 114 -3.86 15.62 -21.69
CA ASP A 114 -3.78 15.03 -23.02
C ASP A 114 -4.68 13.78 -23.17
N GLY A 115 -4.91 13.38 -24.42
CA GLY A 115 -5.77 12.28 -24.81
C GLY A 115 -7.17 12.73 -25.26
N MET A 116 -7.89 11.82 -25.92
CA MET A 116 -9.25 12.07 -26.38
C MET A 116 -10.17 12.38 -25.20
N GLN A 117 -10.79 13.57 -25.20
CA GLN A 117 -11.83 13.92 -24.24
C GLN A 117 -13.09 13.09 -24.51
N LEU A 118 -13.60 12.43 -23.46
CA LEU A 118 -14.76 11.53 -23.55
C LEU A 118 -16.01 12.15 -22.94
N TRP A 119 -15.87 12.88 -21.83
CA TRP A 119 -16.97 13.65 -21.23
C TRP A 119 -16.46 14.88 -20.47
N GLN A 120 -17.31 15.91 -20.34
CA GLN A 120 -17.02 17.10 -19.53
C GLN A 120 -18.20 17.37 -18.60
N VAL A 121 -18.02 17.06 -17.32
CA VAL A 121 -19.10 17.11 -16.30
C VAL A 121 -18.87 18.19 -15.24
N LYS A 122 -17.81 19.00 -15.38
CA LYS A 122 -17.38 20.02 -14.41
C LYS A 122 -18.45 21.11 -14.16
N THR A 123 -19.38 21.30 -15.09
CA THR A 123 -20.48 22.26 -15.00
C THR A 123 -21.69 21.74 -14.23
N LEU A 124 -21.72 20.44 -13.89
CA LEU A 124 -22.84 19.86 -13.14
C LEU A 124 -22.86 20.38 -11.69
N PRO A 125 -23.98 20.97 -11.24
CA PRO A 125 -24.08 21.49 -9.88
C PRO A 125 -23.92 20.37 -8.86
N GLY A 126 -23.12 20.60 -7.82
CA GLY A 126 -22.85 19.62 -6.77
C GLY A 126 -21.77 18.58 -7.10
N LEU A 127 -21.38 18.42 -8.36
CA LEU A 127 -20.41 17.37 -8.75
C LEU A 127 -19.03 17.64 -8.14
N HIS A 128 -18.59 18.90 -8.16
CA HIS A 128 -17.31 19.28 -7.56
C HIS A 128 -17.24 18.88 -6.08
N GLN A 129 -18.29 19.17 -5.31
CA GLN A 129 -18.39 18.82 -3.90
C GLN A 129 -18.37 17.31 -3.70
N LEU A 130 -19.11 16.56 -4.53
CA LEU A 130 -19.15 15.10 -4.47
C LEU A 130 -17.77 14.48 -4.74
N ILE A 131 -17.09 14.92 -5.80
CA ILE A 131 -15.76 14.43 -6.19
C ILE A 131 -14.72 14.80 -5.12
N TRP A 132 -14.77 16.04 -4.64
CA TRP A 132 -13.87 16.51 -3.58
C TRP A 132 -14.05 15.70 -2.30
N ILE A 133 -15.29 15.51 -1.83
CA ILE A 133 -15.58 14.68 -0.65
C ILE A 133 -15.13 13.24 -0.89
N SER A 134 -15.38 12.67 -2.07
CA SER A 134 -14.94 11.31 -2.41
C SER A 134 -13.42 11.15 -2.31
N ASN A 135 -12.66 12.08 -2.89
CA ASN A 135 -11.20 12.10 -2.80
C ASN A 135 -10.69 12.40 -1.39
N PHE A 136 -11.33 13.32 -0.66
CA PHE A 136 -11.00 13.59 0.72
C PHE A 136 -11.13 12.32 1.57
N VAL A 137 -12.23 11.58 1.42
CA VAL A 137 -12.44 10.31 2.13
C VAL A 137 -11.43 9.24 1.66
N SER A 138 -11.02 9.22 0.38
CA SER A 138 -10.04 8.23 -0.11
C SER A 138 -8.67 8.36 0.58
N PHE A 139 -8.23 9.58 0.94
CA PHE A 139 -6.97 9.77 1.65
C PHE A 139 -6.93 9.09 3.03
N PHE A 140 -8.06 8.98 3.73
CA PHE A 140 -8.12 8.23 5.00
C PHE A 140 -7.83 6.73 4.81
N PHE A 141 -8.07 6.19 3.62
CA PHE A 141 -7.84 4.80 3.27
C PHE A 141 -6.42 4.53 2.72
N LEU A 142 -5.73 5.54 2.18
CA LEU A 142 -4.43 5.38 1.53
C LEU A 142 -3.23 5.30 2.49
N TYR A 143 -3.38 5.66 3.77
CA TYR A 143 -2.26 5.77 4.73
C TYR A 143 -2.20 4.75 5.90
N PRO A 144 -2.73 3.51 5.78
CA PRO A 144 -2.88 2.57 6.90
C PRO A 144 -1.57 2.20 7.62
N SER A 145 -0.45 2.09 6.91
CA SER A 145 0.85 1.65 7.45
C SER A 145 1.66 2.78 8.12
N THR A 146 1.34 4.05 7.85
CA THR A 146 2.02 5.18 8.49
C THR A 146 1.48 5.52 9.88
N PHE A 147 0.32 4.97 10.27
CA PHE A 147 -0.32 5.26 11.56
C PHE A 147 0.46 4.76 12.78
N ILE A 148 1.58 4.08 12.56
CA ILE A 148 2.57 3.70 13.57
C ILE A 148 3.95 4.08 13.04
N LEU A 149 4.23 5.39 12.99
CA LEU A 149 5.50 5.96 12.49
C LEU A 149 6.76 5.32 13.11
N LEU A 150 6.67 4.82 14.34
CA LEU A 150 7.77 4.16 15.04
C LEU A 150 8.12 2.77 14.46
N GLU A 151 7.16 2.09 13.82
CA GLU A 151 7.39 0.76 13.22
C GLU A 151 8.07 0.85 11.85
N VAL A 152 7.83 1.90 11.07
CA VAL A 152 8.52 2.14 9.79
C VAL A 152 10.01 2.49 10.02
N ALA A 153 10.36 2.99 11.20
CA ALA A 153 11.73 3.29 11.61
C ALA A 153 12.40 2.15 12.41
N ALA A 154 11.71 1.02 12.64
CA ALA A 154 12.23 -0.03 13.49
C ALA A 154 13.30 -0.87 12.76
N VAL A 155 14.52 -0.85 13.28
CA VAL A 155 15.65 -1.72 12.90
C VAL A 155 15.47 -3.15 13.46
N ASP A 156 14.22 -3.57 13.67
CA ASP A 156 13.90 -4.85 14.27
C ASP A 156 13.75 -5.94 13.21
N LYS A 157 13.97 -7.20 13.62
CA LYS A 157 13.72 -8.36 12.74
C LYS A 157 12.28 -8.32 12.24
N SER A 158 12.09 -8.54 10.94
CA SER A 158 10.76 -8.51 10.32
C SER A 158 9.79 -9.46 11.04
N ARG A 159 8.64 -8.93 11.45
CA ARG A 159 7.52 -9.71 12.01
C ARG A 159 6.28 -9.42 11.18
N LEU A 160 5.42 -10.42 11.02
CA LEU A 160 4.11 -10.23 10.41
C LEU A 160 3.23 -9.42 11.37
N HIS A 161 2.77 -8.25 10.95
CA HIS A 161 1.89 -7.40 11.74
C HIS A 161 0.48 -7.44 11.17
N LEU A 162 -0.37 -8.30 11.74
CA LEU A 162 -1.77 -8.37 11.36
C LEU A 162 -2.61 -7.42 12.21
N TRP A 163 -3.14 -6.38 11.60
CA TRP A 163 -3.94 -5.36 12.29
C TRP A 163 -5.45 -5.63 12.19
N GLU A 164 -6.13 -5.51 13.32
CA GLU A 164 -7.60 -5.53 13.43
C GLU A 164 -8.14 -4.20 14.01
N THR A 165 -7.36 -3.11 13.91
CA THR A 165 -7.65 -1.79 14.51
C THR A 165 -7.67 -0.67 13.47
N GLY A 166 -8.28 0.46 13.81
CA GLY A 166 -8.36 1.66 12.97
C GLY A 166 -9.12 1.41 11.68
N ILE A 167 -8.61 1.98 10.58
CA ILE A 167 -9.21 1.83 9.25
C ILE A 167 -9.28 0.35 8.80
N MET A 168 -8.43 -0.52 9.35
CA MET A 168 -8.44 -1.96 9.05
C MET A 168 -9.67 -2.69 9.57
N ARG A 169 -10.40 -2.10 10.54
CA ARG A 169 -11.73 -2.60 10.94
C ARG A 169 -12.76 -2.45 9.82
N ILE A 170 -12.64 -1.40 9.00
CA ILE A 170 -13.56 -1.14 7.89
C ILE A 170 -13.28 -2.10 6.74
N THR A 171 -12.01 -2.29 6.39
CA THR A 171 -11.55 -3.22 5.35
C THR A 171 -10.13 -3.65 5.66
N ARG A 172 -9.78 -4.91 5.38
CA ARG A 172 -8.40 -5.39 5.50
C ARG A 172 -7.48 -4.87 4.38
N HIS A 173 -8.05 -4.29 3.33
CA HIS A 173 -7.29 -3.71 2.21
C HIS A 173 -7.63 -2.24 1.99
N PRO A 174 -7.34 -1.38 2.98
CA PRO A 174 -7.74 0.03 2.92
C PRO A 174 -7.04 0.75 1.76
N GLN A 175 -5.75 0.51 1.50
CA GLN A 175 -5.05 1.15 0.39
C GLN A 175 -5.71 0.87 -0.97
N MET A 176 -6.14 -0.37 -1.23
CA MET A 176 -6.90 -0.71 -2.44
C MET A 176 -8.21 0.08 -2.51
N VAL A 177 -8.97 0.13 -1.42
CA VAL A 177 -10.26 0.85 -1.38
C VAL A 177 -10.07 2.34 -1.61
N GLY A 178 -9.05 2.93 -0.98
CA GLY A 178 -8.66 4.33 -1.18
C GLY A 178 -8.31 4.58 -2.64
N GLN A 179 -7.43 3.77 -3.22
CA GLN A 179 -6.98 3.97 -4.60
C GLN A 179 -8.11 3.77 -5.61
N VAL A 180 -8.97 2.75 -5.45
CA VAL A 180 -10.13 2.55 -6.32
C VAL A 180 -11.05 3.76 -6.28
N ARG A 181 -11.38 4.26 -5.07
CA ARG A 181 -12.23 5.47 -4.94
C ARG A 181 -11.58 6.69 -5.60
N TRP A 182 -10.28 6.88 -5.37
CA TRP A 182 -9.51 7.99 -5.94
C TRP A 182 -9.49 7.93 -7.47
N CYS A 183 -9.19 6.77 -8.05
CA CYS A 183 -9.18 6.56 -9.50
C CYS A 183 -10.56 6.82 -10.12
N LEU A 184 -11.65 6.36 -9.49
CA LEU A 184 -13.01 6.62 -9.97
C LEU A 184 -13.34 8.12 -9.95
N ALA A 185 -13.03 8.81 -8.86
CA ALA A 185 -13.26 10.25 -8.73
C ALA A 185 -12.46 11.05 -9.76
N HIS A 186 -11.18 10.74 -9.94
CA HIS A 186 -10.32 11.38 -10.95
C HIS A 186 -10.76 11.07 -12.38
N THR A 187 -11.17 9.83 -12.67
CA THR A 187 -11.72 9.46 -13.98
C THR A 187 -12.96 10.29 -14.30
N ILE A 188 -13.92 10.37 -13.38
CA ILE A 188 -15.14 11.16 -13.55
C ILE A 188 -14.82 12.64 -13.76
N TRP A 189 -13.89 13.21 -12.98
CA TRP A 189 -13.57 14.63 -13.04
C TRP A 189 -12.78 15.05 -14.30
N ILE A 190 -11.82 14.23 -14.73
CA ILE A 190 -10.94 14.53 -15.87
C ILE A 190 -11.63 14.14 -17.19
N GLY A 191 -12.18 12.93 -17.26
CA GLY A 191 -13.02 12.46 -18.36
C GLY A 191 -12.34 12.28 -19.72
N ASN A 192 -11.04 11.98 -19.74
CA ASN A 192 -10.28 11.71 -20.97
C ASN A 192 -9.76 10.24 -21.01
N SER A 193 -9.32 9.82 -22.20
CA SER A 193 -8.83 8.46 -22.45
C SER A 193 -7.60 8.08 -21.61
N VAL A 194 -6.67 9.01 -21.37
CA VAL A 194 -5.48 8.78 -20.53
C VAL A 194 -5.88 8.48 -19.09
N ALA A 195 -6.77 9.30 -18.50
CA ALA A 195 -7.25 9.09 -17.14
C ALA A 195 -7.95 7.73 -16.95
N ILE A 196 -8.70 7.26 -17.95
CA ILE A 196 -9.28 5.91 -17.94
C ILE A 196 -8.18 4.84 -17.96
N ALA A 197 -7.25 4.93 -18.92
CA ALA A 197 -6.19 3.92 -19.08
C ALA A 197 -5.33 3.81 -17.81
N THR A 198 -4.91 4.96 -17.27
CA THR A 198 -4.15 5.04 -16.01
C THR A 198 -4.97 4.48 -14.85
N SER A 199 -6.26 4.83 -14.74
CA SER A 199 -7.11 4.33 -13.65
C SER A 199 -7.33 2.82 -13.73
N ILE A 200 -7.51 2.26 -14.93
CA ILE A 200 -7.61 0.80 -15.11
C ILE A 200 -6.31 0.11 -14.67
N GLY A 201 -5.15 0.63 -15.09
CA GLY A 201 -3.86 0.07 -14.72
C GLY A 201 -3.63 0.09 -13.20
N ILE A 202 -3.92 1.22 -12.56
CA ILE A 202 -3.76 1.38 -11.12
C ILE A 202 -4.76 0.50 -10.34
N ILE A 203 -6.04 0.50 -10.72
CA ILE A 203 -7.06 -0.36 -10.10
C ILE A 203 -6.65 -1.83 -10.26
N GLY A 204 -6.23 -2.24 -11.45
CA GLY A 204 -5.76 -3.59 -11.73
C GLY A 204 -4.59 -3.99 -10.84
N HIS A 205 -3.59 -3.11 -10.70
CA HIS A 205 -2.45 -3.33 -9.80
C HIS A 205 -2.89 -3.56 -8.35
N HIS A 206 -3.79 -2.74 -7.81
CA HIS A 206 -4.27 -2.90 -6.43
C HIS A 206 -5.12 -4.15 -6.23
N LEU A 207 -5.99 -4.49 -7.18
CA LEU A 207 -6.77 -5.73 -7.13
C LEU A 207 -5.86 -6.97 -7.19
N PHE A 208 -4.85 -6.94 -8.05
CA PHE A 208 -3.84 -7.97 -8.11
C PHE A 208 -3.06 -8.08 -6.80
N GLY A 209 -2.64 -6.95 -6.22
CA GLY A 209 -1.97 -6.89 -4.92
C GLY A 209 -2.81 -7.49 -3.79
N VAL A 210 -4.11 -7.18 -3.75
CA VAL A 210 -5.06 -7.79 -2.80
C VAL A 210 -5.10 -9.30 -2.95
N TRP A 211 -5.27 -9.81 -4.17
CA TRP A 211 -5.36 -11.24 -4.43
C TRP A 211 -4.05 -11.96 -4.09
N ASN A 212 -2.92 -11.44 -4.59
CA ASN A 212 -1.61 -12.04 -4.41
C ASN A 212 -1.17 -12.00 -2.93
N GLY A 213 -1.40 -10.88 -2.26
CA GLY A 213 -1.13 -10.71 -0.83
C GLY A 213 -1.96 -11.68 0.01
N ASP A 214 -3.28 -11.75 -0.22
CA ASP A 214 -4.16 -12.69 0.50
C ASP A 214 -3.75 -14.15 0.35
N ARG A 215 -3.42 -14.53 -0.89
CA ARG A 215 -3.01 -15.89 -1.20
C ARG A 215 -1.72 -16.23 -0.47
N THR A 216 -0.74 -15.34 -0.53
CA THR A 216 0.57 -15.50 0.12
C THR A 216 0.42 -15.55 1.64
N PHE A 217 -0.35 -14.64 2.23
CA PHE A 217 -0.55 -14.64 3.68
C PHE A 217 -1.28 -15.90 4.16
N PHE A 218 -2.25 -16.38 3.39
CA PHE A 218 -2.99 -17.60 3.73
C PHE A 218 -2.12 -18.87 3.65
N THR A 219 -1.18 -18.94 2.71
CA THR A 219 -0.30 -20.12 2.57
C THR A 219 0.83 -20.10 3.59
N VAL A 220 1.40 -18.93 3.87
CA VAL A 220 2.61 -18.81 4.71
C VAL A 220 2.26 -18.70 6.20
N TRP A 221 1.20 -17.97 6.56
CA TRP A 221 0.94 -17.58 7.94
C TRP A 221 -0.36 -18.17 8.47
N ARG A 222 -0.26 -19.16 9.36
CA ARG A 222 -1.44 -19.79 9.98
C ARG A 222 -2.33 -18.80 10.76
N SER A 223 -1.75 -17.75 11.34
CA SER A 223 -2.46 -16.69 12.05
C SER A 223 -3.38 -15.85 11.14
N TYR A 224 -3.09 -15.80 9.84
CA TYR A 224 -3.86 -15.00 8.90
C TYR A 224 -5.32 -15.45 8.77
N SER A 225 -5.60 -16.74 8.90
CA SER A 225 -6.96 -17.30 8.82
C SER A 225 -7.92 -16.68 9.84
N THR A 226 -7.43 -16.36 11.05
CA THR A 226 -8.24 -15.70 12.09
C THR A 226 -8.57 -14.26 11.72
N VAL A 227 -7.61 -13.53 11.17
CA VAL A 227 -7.81 -12.14 10.76
C VAL A 227 -8.72 -12.08 9.53
N LYS A 228 -8.52 -12.98 8.56
CA LYS A 228 -9.38 -13.10 7.38
C LYS A 228 -10.82 -13.43 7.75
N SER A 229 -11.07 -14.28 8.76
CA SER A 229 -12.44 -14.61 9.18
C SER A 229 -13.15 -13.44 9.87
N ARG A 230 -12.41 -12.53 10.51
CA ARG A 230 -12.97 -11.35 11.21
C ARG A 230 -13.02 -10.08 10.37
N THR A 231 -12.31 -10.02 9.25
CA THR A 231 -12.21 -8.82 8.40
C THR A 231 -12.81 -9.07 7.01
N SER A 232 -12.89 -8.03 6.18
CA SER A 232 -13.39 -8.10 4.82
C SER A 232 -12.54 -7.27 3.88
N VAL A 233 -12.47 -7.67 2.61
CA VAL A 233 -11.92 -6.83 1.53
C VAL A 233 -12.89 -5.70 1.20
N VAL A 234 -14.19 -6.02 1.15
CA VAL A 234 -15.27 -5.04 0.93
C VAL A 234 -15.44 -4.19 2.19
N PRO A 235 -15.37 -2.86 2.09
CA PRO A 235 -15.58 -1.94 3.21
C PRO A 235 -16.88 -2.21 3.96
N PHE A 236 -16.81 -2.16 5.30
CA PHE A 236 -17.92 -2.34 6.25
C PHE A 236 -18.59 -3.73 6.25
N ALA A 237 -18.38 -4.58 5.24
CA ALA A 237 -19.07 -5.86 5.16
C ALA A 237 -18.85 -6.75 6.39
N ALA A 238 -17.62 -6.84 6.92
CA ALA A 238 -17.37 -7.62 8.14
C ALA A 238 -18.05 -7.05 9.40
N ILE A 239 -18.27 -5.74 9.44
CA ILE A 239 -18.99 -5.07 10.54
C ILE A 239 -20.48 -5.39 10.44
N LEU A 240 -21.04 -5.29 9.23
CA LEU A 240 -22.45 -5.61 8.95
C LEU A 240 -22.75 -7.09 9.19
N ASP A 241 -21.83 -7.98 8.85
CA ASP A 241 -21.91 -9.43 9.13
C ASP A 241 -21.77 -9.77 10.62
N GLY A 242 -21.37 -8.80 11.47
CA GLY A 242 -21.08 -9.02 12.89
C GLY A 242 -19.78 -9.77 13.19
N ARG A 243 -18.95 -10.06 12.17
CA ARG A 243 -17.64 -10.70 12.30
C ARG A 243 -16.60 -9.76 12.92
N GLN A 244 -16.66 -8.48 12.55
CA GLN A 244 -15.86 -7.40 13.11
C GLN A 244 -16.69 -6.62 14.13
N LYS A 245 -16.35 -6.72 15.42
CA LYS A 245 -17.05 -5.99 16.48
C LYS A 245 -16.29 -4.71 16.83
N LEU A 246 -16.99 -3.59 16.82
CA LEU A 246 -16.41 -2.29 17.17
C LEU A 246 -16.42 -2.10 18.70
N PRO A 247 -15.27 -1.81 19.33
CA PRO A 247 -15.23 -1.38 20.72
C PRO A 247 -16.06 -0.10 20.94
N LYS A 248 -16.55 0.13 22.16
CA LYS A 248 -17.33 1.35 22.49
C LYS A 248 -16.54 2.64 22.23
N ASP A 249 -15.23 2.58 22.39
CA ASP A 249 -14.30 3.69 22.22
C ASP A 249 -13.50 3.62 20.91
N TYR A 250 -13.99 2.88 19.91
CA TYR A 250 -13.30 2.73 18.62
C TYR A 250 -13.00 4.07 17.92
N TYR A 251 -13.82 5.10 18.14
CA TYR A 251 -13.63 6.43 17.56
C TYR A 251 -12.27 7.05 17.95
N LYS A 252 -11.71 6.68 19.11
CA LYS A 252 -10.37 7.12 19.54
C LYS A 252 -9.27 6.62 18.60
N GLU A 253 -9.49 5.51 17.92
CA GLU A 253 -8.55 4.98 16.92
C GLU A 253 -8.35 5.94 15.74
N PHE A 254 -9.34 6.82 15.49
CA PHE A 254 -9.32 7.84 14.44
C PHE A 254 -8.90 9.24 14.92
N ILE A 255 -8.75 9.44 16.23
CA ILE A 255 -8.23 10.69 16.81
C ILE A 255 -6.71 10.51 16.99
N ARG A 256 -5.98 10.51 15.87
CA ARG A 256 -4.51 10.41 15.83
C ARG A 256 -3.93 11.57 15.05
N LEU A 257 -2.71 11.96 15.40
CA LEU A 257 -1.98 13.05 14.75
C LEU A 257 -2.02 12.93 13.23
N LEU A 258 -1.78 11.75 12.68
CA LEU A 258 -1.77 11.55 11.22
C LEU A 258 -3.12 11.80 10.55
N TYR A 259 -4.24 11.44 11.17
CA TYR A 259 -5.55 11.77 10.60
C TYR A 259 -5.80 13.28 10.61
N LEU A 260 -5.38 13.97 11.68
CA LEU A 260 -5.42 15.43 11.73
C LEU A 260 -4.49 16.07 10.69
N THR A 261 -3.32 15.48 10.46
CA THR A 261 -2.37 15.90 9.41
C THR A 261 -2.99 15.72 8.03
N ILE A 262 -3.64 14.58 7.74
CA ILE A 262 -4.35 14.35 6.47
C ILE A 262 -5.42 15.44 6.27
N ILE A 263 -6.24 15.71 7.28
CA ILE A 263 -7.27 16.77 7.22
C ILE A 263 -6.62 18.12 6.90
N GLY A 264 -5.59 18.51 7.67
CA GLY A 264 -4.89 19.78 7.49
C GLY A 264 -4.23 19.91 6.11
N LEU A 265 -3.54 18.87 5.64
CA LEU A 265 -2.88 18.87 4.34
C LEU A 265 -3.88 18.89 3.18
N THR A 266 -4.96 18.11 3.23
CA THR A 266 -5.95 18.11 2.14
C THR A 266 -6.71 19.42 2.07
N LEU A 267 -7.09 20.01 3.23
CA LEU A 267 -7.70 21.34 3.26
C LEU A 267 -6.72 22.42 2.79
N GLY A 268 -5.47 22.37 3.26
CA GLY A 268 -4.41 23.29 2.84
C GLY A 268 -4.17 23.23 1.33
N ALA A 269 -4.07 22.04 0.75
CA ALA A 269 -3.93 21.84 -0.69
C ALA A 269 -5.14 22.38 -1.46
N TYR A 270 -6.36 22.15 -0.97
CA TYR A 270 -7.57 22.68 -1.59
C TYR A 270 -7.60 24.22 -1.58
N LEU A 271 -7.26 24.85 -0.45
CA LEU A 271 -7.21 26.30 -0.33
C LEU A 271 -6.05 26.92 -1.13
N ALA A 272 -4.93 26.21 -1.25
CA ALA A 272 -3.78 26.62 -2.06
C ALA A 272 -3.99 26.40 -3.56
N HIS A 273 -4.99 25.61 -3.97
CA HIS A 273 -5.21 25.25 -5.37
C HIS A 273 -5.30 26.46 -6.31
N PRO A 274 -6.04 27.55 -6.00
CA PRO A 274 -6.06 28.75 -6.85
C PRO A 274 -4.69 29.43 -6.97
N LEU A 275 -3.86 29.37 -5.92
CA LEU A 275 -2.50 29.92 -5.94
C LEU A 275 -1.60 29.12 -6.89
N VAL A 276 -1.70 27.79 -6.85
CA VAL A 276 -0.96 26.90 -7.75
C VAL A 276 -1.38 27.12 -9.21
N GLN A 277 -2.69 27.26 -9.47
CA GLN A 277 -3.19 27.59 -10.81
C GLN A 277 -2.67 28.95 -11.27
N ALA A 278 -2.77 29.99 -10.44
CA ALA A 278 -2.29 31.33 -10.77
C ALA A 278 -0.76 31.38 -10.99
N ALA A 279 0.01 30.63 -10.20
CA ALA A 279 1.44 30.48 -10.39
C ALA A 279 1.75 29.78 -11.72
N SER A 280 1.01 28.72 -12.06
CA SER A 280 1.13 28.02 -13.34
C SER A 280 0.91 28.96 -14.53
N PHE A 281 -0.08 29.87 -14.47
CA PHE A 281 -0.31 30.85 -15.55
C PHE A 281 0.79 31.92 -15.69
N ARG A 282 1.64 32.10 -14.65
CA ARG A 282 2.75 33.07 -14.66
C ARG A 282 4.07 32.45 -15.08
N ILE A 283 4.12 31.13 -15.26
CA ILE A 283 5.27 30.50 -15.90
C ILE A 283 5.20 30.93 -17.36
N HIS A 284 6.11 31.81 -17.77
CA HIS A 284 6.26 32.16 -19.17
C HIS A 284 6.97 30.99 -19.86
N TRP A 285 6.33 30.45 -20.90
CA TRP A 285 6.88 29.47 -21.83
C TRP A 285 6.93 30.08 -23.23
#